data_AF-A0A817X5X5-F1
#
_entry.id   AF-A0A817X5X5-F1
#
_cell.length_a   1.000
_cell.length_b   1.000
_cell.length_c   1.000
_cell.angle_alpha   90.00
_cell.angle_beta   90.00
_cell.angle_gamma   90.00
#
_symmetry.space_group_name_H-M   'P 1'
#
loop_
_entity.id
_entity.type
_entity.pdbx_description
1 polymer ?
#
loop_
_entity_poly.entity_id
_entity_poly.type
_entity_poly.pdbx_seq_one_letter_code
_entity_poly.pdbx_strand_id
1 'polypeptide(L)'
;SNLLISIYVFSQILLYYISAPLLMIIFGLLTISNTQQHIARIGPPLHVAHGRRTERQLTRMLLVQVIVHLVLTVPFGIIYSMNAFDPSTRTPNNRAVRQILLIWQQCDNFVPFFLYVLSGSAYRKQLVSILKFIKRTN
;
A
#
# COMPACT_ATOMS: atom_id res chain seq x y z
N SER A 1 -3.72 34.82 -5.06
CA SER A 1 -2.78 33.67 -5.06
C SER A 1 -3.05 32.68 -3.93
N ASN A 2 -3.38 33.11 -2.70
CA ASN A 2 -3.58 32.19 -1.56
C ASN A 2 -4.79 31.23 -1.65
N LEU A 3 -5.88 31.64 -2.32
CA LEU A 3 -7.09 30.81 -2.43
C LEU A 3 -6.86 29.54 -3.27
N LEU A 4 -6.13 29.65 -4.38
CA LEU A 4 -5.79 28.52 -5.24
C LEU A 4 -4.88 27.51 -4.52
N ILE A 5 -3.94 28.00 -3.71
CA ILE A 5 -3.05 27.15 -2.91
C ILE A 5 -3.86 26.38 -1.86
N SER A 6 -4.78 27.05 -1.16
CA SER A 6 -5.65 26.37 -0.19
C SER A 6 -6.55 25.33 -0.83
N ILE A 7 -7.14 25.62 -2.00
CA ILE A 7 -7.96 24.65 -2.75
C ILE A 7 -7.11 23.45 -3.18
N TYR A 8 -5.88 23.67 -3.65
CA TYR A 8 -4.95 22.62 -4.05
C TYR A 8 -4.53 21.72 -2.88
N VAL A 9 -4.19 22.32 -1.73
CA VAL A 9 -3.81 21.55 -0.52
C VAL A 9 -5.01 20.76 0.01
N PHE A 10 -6.20 21.38 0.00
CA PHE A 10 -7.43 20.72 0.43
C PHE A 10 -7.80 19.54 -0.48
N SER A 11 -7.71 19.71 -1.80
CA SER A 11 -7.98 18.63 -2.75
C SER A 11 -6.96 17.49 -2.65
N GLN A 12 -5.67 17.81 -2.40
CA GLN A 12 -4.66 16.80 -2.11
C GLN A 12 -4.99 15.98 -0.85
N ILE A 13 -5.40 16.63 0.24
CA ILE A 13 -5.79 15.95 1.48
C ILE A 13 -6.97 15.00 1.21
N LEU A 14 -8.00 15.50 0.54
CA LEU A 14 -9.21 14.72 0.23
C LEU A 14 -8.92 13.53 -0.67
N LEU A 15 -8.16 13.74 -1.75
CA LEU A 15 -7.91 12.68 -2.73
C LEU A 15 -6.87 11.67 -2.22
N TYR A 16 -5.69 12.13 -1.78
CA TYR A 16 -4.59 11.23 -1.45
C TYR A 16 -4.66 10.65 -0.05
N TYR A 17 -5.09 11.44 0.95
CA TYR A 17 -5.04 11.02 2.35
C TYR A 17 -6.35 10.44 2.87
N ILE A 18 -7.47 10.68 2.18
CA ILE A 18 -8.78 10.17 2.57
C ILE A 18 -9.30 9.19 1.53
N SER A 19 -9.46 9.61 0.27
CA SER A 19 -10.11 8.78 -0.74
C SER A 19 -9.27 7.55 -1.13
N ALA A 20 -7.96 7.71 -1.31
CA ALA A 20 -7.08 6.60 -1.69
C ALA A 20 -7.04 5.48 -0.63
N PRO A 21 -6.78 5.73 0.67
CA PRO A 21 -6.81 4.67 1.68
C PRO A 21 -8.22 4.08 1.87
N LEU A 22 -9.29 4.88 1.76
CA LEU A 22 -10.66 4.34 1.82
C LEU A 22 -10.95 3.38 0.67
N LEU A 23 -10.61 3.76 -0.57
CA LEU A 23 -10.75 2.89 -1.73
C LEU A 23 -9.88 1.65 -1.60
N MET A 24 -8.65 1.79 -1.09
CA MET A 24 -7.73 0.68 -0.86
C MET A 24 -8.29 -0.32 0.16
N ILE A 25 -8.93 0.16 1.23
CA ILE A 25 -9.63 -0.68 2.21
C ILE A 25 -10.85 -1.36 1.58
N ILE A 26 -11.69 -0.60 0.86
CA ILE A 26 -12.91 -1.13 0.21
C ILE A 26 -12.54 -2.22 -0.80
N PHE A 27 -11.59 -1.94 -1.70
CA PHE A 27 -11.12 -2.92 -2.68
C PHE A 27 -10.40 -4.09 -2.01
N GLY A 28 -9.65 -3.86 -0.93
CA GLY A 28 -9.05 -4.91 -0.13
C GLY A 28 -10.09 -5.87 0.46
N LEU A 29 -11.14 -5.33 1.08
CA LEU A 29 -12.25 -6.11 1.64
C LEU A 29 -13.07 -6.82 0.55
N LEU A 30 -13.40 -6.13 -0.54
CA LEU A 30 -14.08 -6.74 -1.69
C LEU A 30 -13.28 -7.89 -2.28
N THR A 31 -11.96 -7.75 -2.40
CA THR A 31 -11.08 -8.82 -2.87
C THR A 31 -11.14 -10.02 -1.94
N ILE A 32 -11.08 -9.80 -0.62
CA ILE A 32 -11.20 -10.89 0.37
C ILE A 32 -12.56 -11.58 0.26
N SER A 33 -13.65 -10.81 0.26
CA SER A 33 -15.01 -11.35 0.18
C SER A 33 -15.25 -12.12 -1.12
N ASN A 34 -14.76 -11.60 -2.25
CA ASN A 34 -14.91 -12.25 -3.54
C ASN A 34 -14.10 -13.55 -3.59
N THR A 35 -12.86 -13.56 -3.08
CA THR A 35 -12.05 -14.79 -2.96
C THR A 35 -12.74 -15.82 -2.06
N GLN A 36 -13.30 -15.43 -0.92
CA GLN A 36 -14.03 -16.34 -0.04
C GLN A 36 -15.30 -16.92 -0.70
N GLN A 37 -16.03 -16.10 -1.46
CA GLN A 37 -17.22 -16.54 -2.20
C GLN A 37 -16.87 -17.46 -3.37
N HIS A 38 -15.80 -17.18 -4.11
CA HIS A 38 -15.29 -18.05 -5.18
C HIS A 38 -14.88 -19.42 -4.64
N ILE A 39 -14.22 -19.43 -3.48
CA ILE A 39 -13.81 -20.62 -2.73
C ILE A 39 -15.01 -21.44 -2.25
N ALA A 40 -16.11 -20.79 -1.84
CA ALA A 40 -17.31 -21.44 -1.32
C ALA A 40 -18.23 -21.99 -2.42
N ARG A 41 -18.32 -21.32 -3.58
CA ARG A 41 -19.26 -21.70 -4.67
C ARG A 41 -18.78 -22.83 -5.57
N ILE A 42 -17.47 -23.04 -5.73
CA ILE A 42 -16.96 -23.92 -6.80
C ILE A 42 -16.67 -25.36 -6.32
N GLY A 43 -16.63 -25.64 -5.01
CA GLY A 43 -16.17 -26.95 -4.51
C GLY A 43 -14.73 -27.25 -4.93
N PRO A 44 -14.05 -28.31 -4.43
CA PRO A 44 -12.64 -28.52 -4.74
C PRO A 44 -12.42 -29.50 -5.90
N PRO A 45 -12.00 -29.07 -7.12
CA PRO A 45 -11.17 -29.90 -7.97
C PRO A 45 -9.76 -29.95 -7.36
N LEU A 46 -9.13 -31.12 -7.29
CA LEU A 46 -7.77 -31.32 -6.75
C LEU A 46 -6.71 -30.36 -7.36
N HIS A 47 -6.93 -29.85 -8.58
CA HIS A 47 -6.07 -28.86 -9.25
C HIS A 47 -6.18 -27.44 -8.67
N VAL A 48 -7.31 -27.09 -8.03
CA VAL A 48 -7.56 -25.76 -7.45
C VAL A 48 -6.92 -25.62 -6.07
N ALA A 49 -6.51 -26.71 -5.40
CA ALA A 49 -5.82 -26.66 -4.11
C ALA A 49 -4.48 -25.88 -4.17
N HIS A 50 -3.75 -25.98 -5.30
CA HIS A 50 -2.54 -25.19 -5.55
C HIS A 50 -2.86 -23.71 -5.84
N GLY A 51 -3.94 -23.45 -6.59
CA GLY A 51 -4.46 -22.10 -6.84
C GLY A 51 -4.90 -21.40 -5.55
N ARG A 52 -5.68 -22.09 -4.71
CA ARG A 52 -6.15 -21.60 -3.38
C ARG A 52 -5.02 -21.16 -2.47
N ARG A 53 -3.90 -21.90 -2.45
CA ARG A 53 -2.74 -21.55 -1.61
C ARG A 53 -2.06 -20.28 -2.11
N THR A 54 -2.02 -20.10 -3.43
CA THR A 54 -1.45 -18.92 -4.11
C THR A 54 -2.35 -17.70 -3.95
N GLU A 55 -3.67 -17.84 -4.14
CA GLU A 55 -4.65 -16.77 -3.93
C GLU A 55 -4.67 -16.30 -2.48
N ARG A 56 -4.72 -17.22 -1.50
CA ARG A 56 -4.67 -16.86 -0.07
C ARG A 56 -3.36 -16.18 0.29
N GLN A 57 -2.24 -16.56 -0.32
CA GLN A 57 -0.97 -15.85 -0.16
C GLN A 57 -1.04 -14.45 -0.77
N LEU A 58 -1.62 -14.29 -1.95
CA LEU A 58 -1.80 -12.99 -2.61
C LEU A 58 -2.68 -12.06 -1.77
N THR A 59 -3.80 -12.54 -1.24
CA THR A 59 -4.69 -11.75 -0.38
C THR A 59 -3.99 -11.35 0.92
N ARG A 60 -3.27 -12.28 1.56
CA ARG A 60 -2.50 -11.97 2.78
C ARG A 60 -1.42 -10.93 2.51
N MET A 61 -0.79 -11.00 1.34
CA MET A 61 0.24 -10.08 0.90
C MET A 61 -0.31 -8.69 0.61
N LEU A 62 -1.46 -8.62 -0.06
CA LEU A 62 -2.17 -7.38 -0.32
C LEU A 62 -2.62 -6.72 1.00
N LEU A 63 -3.11 -7.52 1.96
CA LEU A 63 -3.46 -7.03 3.29
C LEU A 63 -2.25 -6.49 4.05
N VAL A 64 -1.12 -7.20 4.03
CA VAL A 64 0.13 -6.71 4.65
C VAL A 64 0.61 -5.42 3.98
N GLN A 65 0.52 -5.32 2.64
CA GLN A 65 0.86 -4.10 1.92
C GLN A 65 -0.06 -2.94 2.32
N VAL A 66 -1.37 -3.18 2.46
CA VAL A 66 -2.33 -2.15 2.94
C VAL A 66 -1.96 -1.66 4.33
N ILE A 67 -1.66 -2.58 5.26
CA ILE A 67 -1.28 -2.21 6.63
C ILE A 67 0.01 -1.38 6.62
N VAL A 68 1.02 -1.83 5.88
CA VAL A 68 2.31 -1.15 5.81
C VAL A 68 2.18 0.22 5.16
N HIS A 69 1.41 0.31 4.08
CA HIS A 69 1.09 1.58 3.42
C HIS A 69 0.44 2.56 4.39
N LEU A 70 -0.56 2.12 5.17
CA LEU A 70 -1.21 2.95 6.18
C LEU A 70 -0.22 3.42 7.26
N VAL A 71 0.63 2.54 7.79
CA VAL A 71 1.63 2.90 8.81
C VAL A 71 2.66 3.90 8.28
N LEU A 72 3.00 3.83 6.99
CA LEU A 72 3.97 4.72 6.37
C LEU A 72 3.36 6.07 5.95
N THR A 73 2.07 6.12 5.58
CA THR A 73 1.42 7.32 5.03
C THR A 73 0.59 8.11 6.05
N VAL A 74 -0.10 7.45 6.99
CA VAL A 74 -1.03 8.09 7.92
C VAL A 74 -0.34 9.11 8.84
N PRO A 75 0.82 8.82 9.47
CA PRO A 75 1.49 9.79 10.34
C PRO A 75 1.84 11.10 9.63
N PHE A 76 2.30 11.01 8.37
CA PHE A 76 2.55 12.19 7.55
C PHE A 76 1.26 12.96 7.24
N GLY A 77 0.20 12.26 6.84
CA GLY A 77 -1.09 12.86 6.53
C GLY A 77 -1.68 13.68 7.68
N ILE A 78 -1.55 13.19 8.92
CA ILE A 78 -1.99 13.90 10.13
C ILE A 78 -1.22 15.20 10.31
N ILE A 79 0.13 15.15 10.32
CA ILE A 79 0.97 16.34 10.52
C ILE A 79 0.82 17.34 9.36
N TYR A 80 0.66 16.86 8.13
CA TYR A 80 0.42 17.71 6.98
C TYR A 80 -0.92 18.44 7.09
N SER A 81 -1.98 17.74 7.48
CA SER A 81 -3.31 18.33 7.68
C SER A 81 -3.32 19.35 8.82
N MET A 82 -2.70 19.04 9.97
CA MET A 82 -2.56 19.99 11.08
C MET A 82 -1.87 21.29 10.63
N ASN A 83 -0.76 21.19 9.91
CA ASN A 83 -0.04 22.35 9.37
C ASN A 83 -0.82 23.13 8.30
N ALA A 84 -1.71 22.45 7.57
CA ALA A 84 -2.54 23.05 6.54
C ALA A 84 -3.67 23.89 7.15
N PHE A 85 -4.39 23.33 8.12
CA PHE A 85 -5.58 23.97 8.73
C PHE A 85 -5.25 24.94 9.87
N ASP A 86 -4.19 24.68 10.64
CA ASP A 86 -3.80 25.53 11.76
C ASP A 86 -2.41 26.16 11.53
N PRO A 87 -2.34 27.46 11.22
CA PRO A 87 -1.09 28.18 11.04
C PRO A 87 -0.21 28.19 12.29
N SER A 88 -0.79 28.10 13.49
CA SER A 88 -0.06 28.12 14.77
C SER A 88 0.84 26.90 14.93
N THR A 89 0.51 25.80 14.25
CA THR A 89 1.30 24.57 14.27
C THR A 89 2.53 24.64 13.37
N ARG A 90 2.72 25.69 12.56
CA ARG A 90 3.85 25.83 11.60
C ARG A 90 5.17 26.26 12.24
N THR A 91 5.48 25.70 13.41
CA THR A 91 6.74 25.95 14.14
C THR A 91 7.93 25.28 13.46
N PRO A 92 9.17 25.74 13.70
CA PRO A 92 10.38 25.11 13.14
C PRO A 92 10.49 23.63 13.48
N ASN A 93 10.14 23.24 14.71
CA ASN A 93 10.13 21.85 15.16
C ASN A 93 9.11 21.03 14.36
N ASN A 94 7.90 21.54 14.15
CA ASN A 94 6.87 20.80 13.41
C ASN A 94 7.23 20.67 11.91
N ARG A 95 7.95 21.65 11.34
CA ARG A 95 8.50 21.53 9.98
C ARG A 95 9.56 20.44 9.88
N ALA A 96 10.44 20.31 10.88
CA ALA A 96 11.42 19.23 10.94
C ALA A 96 10.75 17.85 11.06
N VAL A 97 9.75 17.72 11.95
CA VAL A 97 8.94 16.49 12.08
C VAL A 97 8.26 16.15 10.75
N ARG A 98 7.67 17.14 10.07
CA ARG A 98 7.07 16.95 8.74
C ARG A 98 8.07 16.41 7.72
N GLN A 99 9.31 16.90 7.71
CA GLN A 99 10.35 16.41 6.79
C GLN A 99 10.78 14.98 7.10
N ILE A 100 10.93 14.63 8.38
CA ILE A 100 11.23 13.26 8.80
C ILE A 100 10.10 12.32 8.36
N LEU A 101 8.85 12.73 8.54
CA LEU A 101 7.68 11.95 8.12
C LEU A 101 7.53 11.87 6.59
N LEU A 102 7.99 12.87 5.83
CA LEU A 102 8.09 12.78 4.38
C LEU A 102 9.05 11.67 3.97
N ILE A 103 10.24 11.62 4.56
CA ILE A 103 11.23 10.58 4.27
C ILE A 103 10.68 9.20 4.68
N TRP A 104 10.01 9.13 5.83
CA TRP A 104 9.31 7.93 6.28
C TRP A 104 8.26 7.45 5.28
N GLN A 105 7.45 8.36 4.74
CA GLN A 105 6.46 8.04 3.72
C GLN A 105 7.10 7.54 2.41
N GLN A 106 8.25 8.10 2.01
CA GLN A 106 8.98 7.63 0.82
C GLN A 106 9.43 6.16 0.93
N CYS A 107 9.53 5.63 2.16
CA CYS A 107 9.78 4.20 2.36
C CYS A 107 8.71 3.32 1.73
N ASP A 108 7.49 3.82 1.58
CA ASP A 108 6.39 3.08 0.95
C ASP A 108 6.67 2.72 -0.52
N ASN A 109 7.59 3.43 -1.20
CA ASN A 109 7.96 3.10 -2.57
C ASN A 109 8.81 1.83 -2.70
N PHE A 110 9.60 1.48 -1.67
CA PHE A 110 10.53 0.34 -1.73
C PHE A 110 10.21 -0.77 -0.72
N VAL A 111 9.53 -0.47 0.39
CA VAL A 111 9.13 -1.47 1.38
C VAL A 111 8.24 -2.57 0.78
N PRO A 112 7.29 -2.29 -0.15
CA PRO A 112 6.55 -3.33 -0.83
C PRO A 112 7.48 -4.28 -1.56
N PHE A 113 8.50 -3.78 -2.28
CA PHE A 113 9.47 -4.64 -2.97
C PHE A 113 10.15 -5.62 -2.00
N PHE A 114 10.62 -5.14 -0.85
CA PHE A 114 11.23 -6.00 0.15
C PHE A 114 10.23 -6.98 0.77
N LEU A 115 9.00 -6.54 1.07
CA LEU A 115 7.93 -7.43 1.52
C LEU A 115 7.58 -8.49 0.48
N TYR A 116 7.59 -8.13 -0.80
CA TYR A 116 7.34 -9.02 -1.92
C TYR A 116 8.39 -10.11 -2.05
N VAL A 117 9.66 -9.70 -2.00
CA VAL A 117 10.81 -10.59 -2.06
C VAL A 117 10.91 -11.46 -0.80
N LEU A 118 10.68 -10.91 0.39
CA LEU A 118 10.83 -11.65 1.65
C LEU A 118 9.65 -12.57 1.97
N SER A 119 8.42 -12.12 1.77
CA SER A 119 7.21 -12.80 2.28
C SER A 119 6.63 -13.88 1.34
N GLY A 120 6.94 -13.84 0.04
CA GLY A 120 6.36 -14.77 -0.93
C GLY A 120 7.35 -15.82 -1.42
N SER A 121 7.27 -17.07 -0.93
CA SER A 121 8.02 -18.19 -1.54
C SER A 121 7.63 -18.43 -3.01
N ALA A 122 6.40 -18.06 -3.39
CA ALA A 122 5.93 -18.04 -4.78
C ALA A 122 6.61 -16.94 -5.61
N TYR A 123 6.76 -15.73 -5.07
CA TYR A 123 7.42 -14.61 -5.74
C TYR A 123 8.93 -14.85 -5.88
N ARG A 124 9.60 -15.39 -4.85
CA ARG A 124 11.01 -15.81 -4.96
C ARG A 124 11.23 -16.82 -6.08
N LYS A 125 10.32 -17.78 -6.27
CA LYS A 125 10.39 -18.75 -7.38
C LYS A 125 10.24 -18.08 -8.74
N GLN A 126 9.33 -17.11 -8.89
CA GLN A 126 9.18 -16.34 -10.13
C GLN A 126 10.39 -15.46 -10.41
N LEU A 127 10.92 -14.77 -9.40
CA LEU A 127 12.08 -13.89 -9.53
C LEU A 127 13.35 -14.68 -9.92
N VAL A 128 13.56 -15.85 -9.31
CA VAL A 128 14.61 -16.79 -9.71
C VAL A 128 14.38 -17.34 -11.12
N SER A 129 13.13 -17.58 -11.53
CA SER A 129 12.82 -18.01 -12.89
C SER A 129 13.16 -16.93 -13.92
N ILE A 130 12.82 -15.67 -13.66
CA ILE A 130 13.15 -14.52 -14.52
C ILE A 130 14.67 -14.33 -14.59
N LEU A 131 15.35 -14.35 -13.44
CA LEU A 131 16.82 -14.23 -13.39
C LEU A 131 17.52 -15.37 -14.15
N LYS A 132 17.03 -16.61 -14.02
CA LYS A 132 17.55 -17.75 -14.78
C LYS A 132 17.28 -17.62 -16.28
N PHE A 133 16.14 -17.04 -16.66
CA PHE A 133 15.81 -16.80 -18.06
C PHE A 133 16.72 -15.73 -18.67
N ILE A 134 16.91 -14.60 -17.98
CA ILE A 134 17.81 -13.52 -18.41
C ILE A 134 19.26 -14.03 -18.52
N LYS A 135 19.71 -14.85 -17.56
CA LYS A 135 21.05 -15.45 -17.59
C LYS A 135 21.24 -16.49 -18.71
N ARG A 136 20.17 -16.99 -19.32
CA ARG A 136 20.20 -17.97 -20.42
C ARG A 136 20.14 -17.32 -21.81
N THR A 137 19.76 -16.04 -21.87
CA THR A 137 19.65 -15.25 -23.11
C THR A 137 20.88 -14.35 -23.35
N ASN A 138 21.75 -14.20 -22.35
CA ASN A 138 23.14 -13.74 -22.49
C ASN A 138 24.09 -14.92 -22.64
#